data_AF-A0A8A1UJ11-F1
#
_entry.id   AF-A0A8A1UJ11-F1
#
_cell.length_a   1.000
_cell.length_b   1.000
_cell.length_c   1.000
_cell.angle_alpha   90.00
_cell.angle_beta   90.00
_cell.angle_gamma   90.00
#
_symmetry.space_group_name_H-M   'P 1'
#
loop_
_entity.id
_entity.type
_entity.pdbx_description
1 polymer ?
#
loop_
_entity_poly.entity_id
_entity_poly.type
_entity_poly.pdbx_seq_one_letter_code
_entity_poly.pdbx_strand_id
1 'polypeptide(L)'
;MSSTGRHRRTRTLTIAAAVAVAAGAGGAWLGLAPGTAGAASQTVVVSTASALQDAVAHARAGTTIQVRGGTYYPAESLKSAADGTPSARITLTAYGNEKVRIDGSKLPAGSWLAGISGDYWTVQNLTFQKSPAHGFVATSSTGGVFRNLVTADNGNSGFTLRGEGTNDNLVQNLDSHGNFDPATHGQNADGIAVKFGSGQGNRITGARLFNNADDGLDLWKFAGPVTIEHTWAYGNGKNRWNDPAFEGNGNGFKLGGGGTVAAHVVNNNAAWDNTLHGFTENSNPGATVLQRNTAYANKEAGFYFATGKARLSKNLAAGNGDRPAKVGSAAVSAGNTWDRGVATPPFRSTDARTAYGPRRADGSLPVTTFLTTGAPIGSTMN
;
A
#
# COMPACT_ATOMS: atom_id res chain seq x y z
N MET A 1 82.80 16.57 49.45
CA MET A 1 82.37 15.28 50.02
C MET A 1 80.85 15.18 49.83
N SER A 2 80.40 14.06 49.24
CA SER A 2 79.04 13.47 49.15
C SER A 2 77.79 14.30 49.53
N SER A 3 76.62 14.18 48.90
CA SER A 3 76.08 13.23 47.92
C SER A 3 74.66 13.68 47.55
N THR A 4 74.29 13.45 46.29
CA THR A 4 72.99 13.04 45.68
C THR A 4 71.71 13.02 46.56
N GLY A 5 70.48 13.29 46.09
CA GLY A 5 69.90 13.53 44.78
C GLY A 5 68.41 13.12 44.75
N ARG A 6 67.65 13.76 43.84
CA ARG A 6 66.42 13.29 43.12
C ARG A 6 64.99 13.34 43.74
N HIS A 7 64.18 14.12 43.00
CA HIS A 7 62.89 13.80 42.32
C HIS A 7 61.52 14.23 42.91
N ARG A 8 60.97 15.27 42.25
CA ARG A 8 59.61 15.45 41.66
C ARG A 8 58.41 14.74 42.32
N ARG A 9 57.34 15.51 42.60
CA ARG A 9 56.14 15.62 41.71
C ARG A 9 55.07 16.61 42.22
N THR A 10 54.56 17.35 41.24
CA THR A 10 53.20 17.89 40.96
C THR A 10 52.19 18.17 42.08
N ARG A 11 51.64 19.39 41.99
CA ARG A 11 50.64 20.05 42.84
C ARG A 11 49.28 19.36 42.81
N THR A 12 48.70 19.18 43.99
CA THR A 12 47.28 18.87 44.22
C THR A 12 46.63 20.13 44.83
N LEU A 13 45.63 20.69 44.15
CA LEU A 13 44.78 21.76 44.70
C LEU A 13 43.55 21.09 45.33
N THR A 14 43.52 21.07 46.65
CA THR A 14 42.36 20.72 47.48
C THR A 14 41.40 21.91 47.54
N ILE A 15 40.18 21.75 47.04
CA ILE A 15 39.07 22.68 47.24
C ILE A 15 38.43 22.35 48.59
N ALA A 16 38.33 23.36 49.45
CA ALA A 16 37.70 23.29 50.76
C ALA A 16 36.17 23.16 50.62
N ALA A 17 35.60 22.31 51.46
CA ALA A 17 34.17 22.10 51.63
C ALA A 17 33.54 23.23 52.45
N ALA A 18 32.36 23.69 52.04
CA ALA A 18 31.40 24.38 52.90
C ALA A 18 30.15 23.51 52.99
N VAL A 19 29.92 22.95 54.17
CA VAL A 19 28.74 22.16 54.53
C VAL A 19 27.69 23.12 55.08
N ALA A 20 26.55 23.21 54.41
CA ALA A 20 25.32 23.73 55.00
C ALA A 20 24.34 22.57 55.16
N VAL A 21 24.11 22.15 56.41
CA VAL A 21 23.06 21.18 56.76
C VAL A 21 21.77 21.95 56.95
N ALA A 22 20.82 21.76 56.03
CA ALA A 22 19.42 22.03 56.26
C ALA A 22 18.65 20.72 56.03
N ALA A 23 18.12 20.16 57.11
CA ALA A 23 17.28 18.98 57.08
C ALA A 23 15.91 19.33 56.48
N GLY A 24 15.53 18.63 55.41
CA GLY A 24 14.22 18.73 54.78
C GLY A 24 14.03 17.55 53.83
N ALA A 25 13.00 16.75 54.08
CA ALA A 25 12.79 15.42 53.55
C ALA A 25 12.39 15.35 52.05
N GLY A 26 12.88 14.31 51.38
CA GLY A 26 12.14 13.53 50.36
C GLY A 26 11.85 14.17 49.00
N GLY A 27 12.70 13.88 48.01
CA GLY A 27 12.38 14.13 46.60
C GLY A 27 13.59 14.01 45.68
N ALA A 28 14.03 12.79 45.40
CA ALA A 28 15.03 12.57 44.35
C ALA A 28 14.38 12.74 42.97
N TRP A 29 14.45 13.95 42.42
CA TRP A 29 14.32 14.17 40.98
C TRP A 29 15.61 13.65 40.32
N LEU A 30 15.61 12.35 40.00
CA LEU A 30 16.56 11.80 39.03
C LEU A 30 16.15 12.33 37.65
N GLY A 31 16.93 13.29 37.16
CA GLY A 31 16.89 13.72 35.77
C GLY A 31 17.20 12.55 34.84
N LEU A 32 16.14 11.92 34.32
CA LEU A 32 16.23 11.08 33.14
C LEU A 32 16.36 12.02 31.94
N ALA A 33 17.55 12.05 31.35
CA ALA A 33 17.66 12.42 29.93
C ALA A 33 16.65 11.55 29.14
N PRO A 34 15.96 12.09 28.11
CA PRO A 34 15.10 11.28 27.25
C PRO A 34 15.99 10.40 26.36
N GLY A 35 16.57 9.37 26.96
CA GLY A 35 17.27 8.29 26.31
C GLY A 35 16.39 7.04 26.36
N THR A 36 15.97 6.59 25.19
CA THR A 36 15.92 5.16 24.81
C THR A 36 15.42 4.18 25.89
N ALA A 37 14.33 4.50 26.58
CA ALA A 37 13.54 3.47 27.22
C ALA A 37 12.87 2.68 26.09
N GLY A 38 13.54 1.62 25.62
CA GLY A 38 12.97 0.70 24.66
C GLY A 38 11.63 0.22 25.20
N ALA A 39 10.53 0.57 24.54
CA ALA A 39 9.22 0.05 24.90
C ALA A 39 9.32 -1.47 24.94
N ALA A 40 9.03 -2.07 26.11
CA ALA A 40 9.11 -3.51 26.25
C ALA A 40 8.19 -4.15 25.21
N SER A 41 8.77 -4.96 24.31
CA SER A 41 8.02 -5.67 23.29
C SER A 41 7.00 -6.59 23.98
N GLN A 42 5.71 -6.40 23.69
CA GLN A 42 4.64 -7.23 24.22
C GLN A 42 4.05 -8.05 23.08
N THR A 43 4.05 -9.37 23.22
CA THR A 43 3.29 -10.25 22.31
C THR A 43 1.95 -10.61 22.94
N VAL A 44 0.86 -10.43 22.18
CA VAL A 44 -0.50 -10.84 22.57
C VAL A 44 -1.00 -11.82 21.51
N VAL A 45 -1.34 -13.04 21.93
CA VAL A 45 -1.95 -14.04 21.05
C VAL A 45 -3.47 -14.01 21.26
N VAL A 46 -4.23 -13.82 20.19
CA VAL A 46 -5.69 -13.71 20.23
C VAL A 46 -6.35 -14.83 19.42
N SER A 47 -7.47 -15.33 19.91
CA SER A 47 -8.25 -16.42 19.28
C SER A 47 -9.75 -16.14 19.21
N THR A 48 -10.20 -14.95 19.62
CA THR A 48 -11.61 -14.50 19.55
C THR A 48 -11.71 -13.10 18.93
N ALA A 49 -12.89 -12.75 18.40
CA ALA A 49 -13.13 -11.43 17.80
C ALA A 49 -12.99 -10.29 18.82
N SER A 50 -13.55 -10.44 20.02
CA SER A 50 -13.41 -9.44 21.09
C SER A 50 -11.94 -9.27 21.49
N ALA A 51 -11.17 -10.35 21.68
CA ALA A 51 -9.75 -10.23 22.01
C ALA A 51 -8.94 -9.53 20.91
N LEU A 52 -9.27 -9.77 19.64
CA LEU A 52 -8.66 -9.05 18.51
C LEU A 52 -9.01 -7.55 18.53
N GLN A 53 -10.28 -7.21 18.74
CA GLN A 53 -10.73 -5.82 18.86
C GLN A 53 -10.00 -5.12 20.00
N ASP A 54 -9.99 -5.74 21.19
CA ASP A 54 -9.34 -5.20 22.39
C ASP A 54 -7.83 -5.02 22.18
N ALA A 55 -7.16 -6.01 21.57
CA ALA A 55 -5.73 -5.94 21.31
C ALA A 55 -5.36 -4.82 20.32
N VAL A 56 -6.15 -4.58 19.27
CA VAL A 56 -5.92 -3.49 18.31
C VAL A 56 -6.15 -2.13 18.96
N ALA A 57 -7.25 -1.98 19.71
CA ALA A 57 -7.61 -0.71 20.37
C ALA A 57 -6.58 -0.26 21.41
N HIS A 58 -5.94 -1.22 22.10
CA HIS A 58 -4.98 -0.95 23.19
C HIS A 58 -3.52 -1.21 22.81
N ALA A 59 -3.24 -1.38 21.52
CA ALA A 59 -1.87 -1.53 21.04
C ALA A 59 -1.04 -0.26 21.34
N ARG A 60 0.24 -0.47 21.61
CA ARG A 60 1.24 0.60 21.80
C ARG A 60 2.55 0.20 21.10
N ALA A 61 3.46 1.15 20.90
CA ALA A 61 4.76 0.89 20.28
C ALA A 61 5.42 -0.41 20.80
N GLY A 62 5.84 -1.28 19.88
CA GLY A 62 6.40 -2.59 20.16
C GLY A 62 5.40 -3.73 20.41
N THR A 63 4.09 -3.48 20.38
CA THR A 63 3.07 -4.54 20.51
C THR A 63 3.04 -5.43 19.27
N THR A 64 3.08 -6.76 19.47
CA THR A 64 2.84 -7.77 18.43
C THR A 64 1.56 -8.54 18.74
N ILE A 65 0.53 -8.33 17.94
CA ILE A 65 -0.75 -9.03 17.98
C ILE A 65 -0.67 -10.21 17.00
N GLN A 66 -0.69 -11.43 17.52
CA GLN A 66 -0.72 -12.66 16.72
C GLN A 66 -2.11 -13.28 16.76
N VAL A 67 -2.74 -13.44 15.60
CA VAL A 67 -4.11 -13.91 15.48
C VAL A 67 -4.12 -15.39 15.07
N ARG A 68 -4.72 -16.25 15.90
CA ARG A 68 -4.91 -17.68 15.56
C ARG A 68 -5.83 -17.82 14.34
N GLY A 69 -5.67 -18.89 13.59
CA GLY A 69 -6.44 -19.22 12.40
C GLY A 69 -7.94 -19.32 12.70
N GLY A 70 -8.75 -18.80 11.80
CA GLY A 70 -10.20 -18.73 11.99
C GLY A 70 -10.83 -17.58 11.22
N THR A 71 -12.15 -17.50 11.33
CA THR A 71 -12.93 -16.36 10.84
C THR A 71 -13.44 -15.57 12.04
N TYR A 72 -13.12 -14.29 12.07
CA TYR A 72 -13.41 -13.36 13.14
C TYR A 72 -14.48 -12.39 12.66
N TYR A 73 -15.53 -12.21 13.47
CA TYR A 73 -16.59 -11.25 13.20
C TYR A 73 -16.56 -10.18 14.30
N PRO A 74 -15.80 -9.09 14.13
CA PRO A 74 -15.78 -7.99 15.08
C PRO A 74 -17.18 -7.41 15.27
N ALA A 75 -17.53 -7.05 16.50
CA ALA A 75 -18.77 -6.32 16.79
C ALA A 75 -18.68 -4.85 16.36
N GLU A 76 -17.46 -4.32 16.25
CA GLU A 76 -17.13 -2.95 15.89
C GLU A 76 -15.87 -2.93 15.01
N SER A 77 -15.65 -1.82 14.29
CA SER A 77 -14.45 -1.62 13.48
C SER A 77 -13.16 -1.80 14.30
N LEU A 78 -12.16 -2.44 13.71
CA LEU A 78 -10.81 -2.47 14.26
C LEU A 78 -10.17 -1.10 14.09
N LYS A 79 -10.04 -0.32 15.17
CA LYS A 79 -9.52 1.05 15.12
C LYS A 79 -8.36 1.26 16.07
N SER A 80 -7.35 1.99 15.60
CA SER A 80 -6.27 2.47 16.45
C SER A 80 -5.63 3.74 15.89
N ALA A 81 -5.27 4.64 16.79
CA ALA A 81 -4.48 5.83 16.51
C ALA A 81 -3.09 5.76 17.15
N ALA A 82 -2.71 4.61 17.72
CA ALA A 82 -1.44 4.46 18.40
C ALA A 82 -0.29 4.42 17.41
N ASP A 83 0.78 5.14 17.74
CA ASP A 83 2.01 5.14 16.96
C ASP A 83 2.95 4.02 17.43
N GLY A 84 3.50 3.31 16.45
CA GLY A 84 4.77 2.63 16.62
C GLY A 84 5.94 3.59 16.44
N THR A 85 7.15 3.05 16.38
CA THR A 85 8.34 3.79 15.94
C THR A 85 9.11 2.95 14.92
N PRO A 86 10.10 3.51 14.19
CA PRO A 86 10.97 2.73 13.31
C PRO A 86 11.60 1.50 14.00
N SER A 87 11.94 1.62 15.29
CA SER A 87 12.56 0.56 16.08
C SER A 87 11.57 -0.28 16.90
N ALA A 88 10.32 0.17 17.08
CA ALA A 88 9.29 -0.51 17.87
C ALA A 88 7.93 -0.41 17.17
N ARG A 89 7.82 -1.07 16.02
CA ARG A 89 6.60 -1.12 15.20
C ARG A 89 5.45 -1.81 15.94
N ILE A 90 4.21 -1.39 15.69
CA ILE A 90 3.03 -2.16 16.12
C ILE A 90 2.74 -3.20 15.04
N THR A 91 2.68 -4.48 15.38
CA THR A 91 2.51 -5.56 14.41
C THR A 91 1.18 -6.29 14.62
N LEU A 92 0.36 -6.39 13.57
CA LEU A 92 -0.84 -7.23 13.52
C LEU A 92 -0.63 -8.31 12.45
N THR A 93 -0.55 -9.57 12.87
CA THR A 93 -0.18 -10.70 11.99
C THR A 93 -0.95 -11.96 12.33
N ALA A 94 -1.11 -12.85 11.36
CA ALA A 94 -1.49 -14.23 11.65
C ALA A 94 -0.43 -14.92 12.54
N TYR A 95 -0.88 -15.87 13.37
CA TYR A 95 -0.03 -16.73 14.16
C TYR A 95 0.62 -17.79 13.26
N GLY A 96 1.95 -17.74 13.11
CA GLY A 96 2.68 -18.60 12.19
C GLY A 96 2.16 -18.48 10.77
N ASN A 97 1.77 -19.61 10.16
CA ASN A 97 1.21 -19.69 8.81
C ASN A 97 -0.32 -19.95 8.82
N GLU A 98 -0.97 -19.80 9.97
CA GLU A 98 -2.41 -20.01 10.11
C GLU A 98 -3.20 -19.00 9.24
N LYS A 99 -4.38 -19.41 8.75
CA LYS A 99 -5.21 -18.58 7.87
C LYS A 99 -6.25 -17.83 8.68
N VAL A 100 -6.18 -16.49 8.63
CA VAL A 100 -7.06 -15.60 9.38
C VAL A 100 -7.92 -14.79 8.41
N ARG A 101 -9.22 -14.80 8.66
CA ARG A 101 -10.21 -13.95 7.98
C ARG A 101 -10.88 -13.05 9.00
N ILE A 102 -10.83 -11.75 8.78
CA ILE A 102 -11.57 -10.75 9.52
C ILE A 102 -12.74 -10.37 8.61
N ASP A 103 -13.95 -10.68 9.04
CA ASP A 103 -15.16 -10.60 8.25
C ASP A 103 -16.08 -9.53 8.83
N GLY A 104 -16.31 -8.47 8.05
CA GLY A 104 -17.08 -7.31 8.43
C GLY A 104 -18.60 -7.45 8.25
N SER A 105 -19.10 -8.61 7.80
CA SER A 105 -20.51 -8.78 7.43
C SER A 105 -21.52 -8.53 8.56
N LYS A 106 -21.06 -8.48 9.81
CA LYS A 106 -21.88 -8.19 11.00
C LYS A 106 -21.74 -6.76 11.50
N LEU A 107 -20.94 -5.93 10.84
CA LEU A 107 -20.78 -4.53 11.21
C LEU A 107 -22.00 -3.71 10.76
N PRO A 108 -22.30 -2.59 11.45
CA PRO A 108 -23.31 -1.64 11.00
C PRO A 108 -23.01 -1.09 9.59
N ALA A 109 -24.07 -0.74 8.86
CA ALA A 109 -23.93 -0.11 7.54
C ALA A 109 -23.03 1.13 7.61
N GLY A 110 -22.16 1.30 6.61
CA GLY A 110 -21.20 2.41 6.54
C GLY A 110 -19.94 2.23 7.38
N SER A 111 -19.86 1.22 8.25
CA SER A 111 -18.63 0.96 9.02
C SER A 111 -17.50 0.44 8.13
N TRP A 112 -16.32 1.05 8.24
CA TRP A 112 -15.09 0.43 7.74
C TRP A 112 -14.75 -0.78 8.61
N LEU A 113 -14.15 -1.81 8.04
CA LEU A 113 -13.77 -2.99 8.81
C LEU A 113 -12.53 -2.72 9.67
N ALA A 114 -11.50 -2.09 9.11
CA ALA A 114 -10.32 -1.65 9.83
C ALA A 114 -9.92 -0.21 9.47
N GLY A 115 -9.55 0.59 10.47
CA GLY A 115 -9.13 1.98 10.33
C GLY A 115 -7.96 2.31 11.26
N ILE A 116 -6.78 2.53 10.69
CA ILE A 116 -5.55 2.89 11.44
C ILE A 116 -5.15 4.31 11.08
N SER A 117 -4.90 5.15 12.08
CA SER A 117 -4.40 6.52 11.88
C SER A 117 -3.08 6.79 12.59
N GLY A 118 -2.41 5.73 13.07
CA GLY A 118 -1.10 5.83 13.71
C GLY A 118 0.03 5.34 12.80
N ASP A 119 1.25 5.70 13.17
CA ASP A 119 2.46 5.47 12.40
C ASP A 119 3.12 4.11 12.67
N TYR A 120 3.98 3.68 11.75
CA TYR A 120 4.85 2.50 11.89
C TYR A 120 4.12 1.20 12.26
N TRP A 121 2.90 1.01 11.73
CA TRP A 121 2.20 -0.26 11.78
C TRP A 121 2.76 -1.27 10.77
N THR A 122 2.80 -2.54 11.15
CA THR A 122 2.99 -3.68 10.24
C THR A 122 1.73 -4.52 10.29
N VAL A 123 0.97 -4.59 9.19
CA VAL A 123 -0.22 -5.45 9.08
C VAL A 123 0.05 -6.48 7.99
N GLN A 124 -0.01 -7.77 8.34
CA GLN A 124 0.41 -8.80 7.40
C GLN A 124 -0.26 -10.17 7.55
N ASN A 125 -0.35 -10.89 6.43
CA ASN A 125 -0.86 -12.27 6.35
C ASN A 125 -2.33 -12.41 6.83
N LEU A 126 -3.18 -11.44 6.49
CA LEU A 126 -4.59 -11.38 6.93
C LEU A 126 -5.52 -11.16 5.73
N THR A 127 -6.74 -11.67 5.84
CA THR A 127 -7.85 -11.33 4.93
C THR A 127 -8.81 -10.38 5.61
N PHE A 128 -9.14 -9.26 4.97
CA PHE A 128 -10.21 -8.34 5.35
C PHE A 128 -11.32 -8.43 4.32
N GLN A 129 -12.50 -8.90 4.71
CA GLN A 129 -13.56 -9.19 3.74
C GLN A 129 -14.94 -8.78 4.21
N LYS A 130 -15.85 -8.60 3.25
CA LYS A 130 -17.28 -8.38 3.49
C LYS A 130 -17.58 -7.23 4.43
N SER A 131 -16.71 -6.21 4.44
CA SER A 131 -17.00 -4.94 5.11
C SER A 131 -18.25 -4.30 4.49
N PRO A 132 -19.14 -3.66 5.27
CA PRO A 132 -20.25 -2.89 4.70
C PRO A 132 -19.77 -1.59 4.01
N ALA A 133 -18.50 -1.21 4.18
CA ALA A 133 -17.85 -0.12 3.46
C ALA A 133 -16.40 -0.53 3.12
N HIS A 134 -15.39 0.30 3.41
CA HIS A 134 -13.98 -0.02 3.13
C HIS A 134 -13.47 -1.24 3.91
N GLY A 135 -12.60 -2.03 3.29
CA GLY A 135 -11.95 -3.18 3.95
C GLY A 135 -10.90 -2.74 4.98
N PHE A 136 -9.85 -2.06 4.53
CA PHE A 136 -8.79 -1.54 5.39
C PHE A 136 -8.42 -0.11 5.00
N VAL A 137 -8.40 0.81 5.96
CA VAL A 137 -8.03 2.22 5.74
C VAL A 137 -6.86 2.61 6.64
N ALA A 138 -5.77 3.10 6.07
CA ALA A 138 -4.74 3.84 6.79
C ALA A 138 -4.88 5.33 6.47
N THR A 139 -5.02 6.17 7.49
CA THR A 139 -5.20 7.62 7.35
C THR A 139 -4.01 8.37 7.93
N SER A 140 -3.35 9.23 7.14
CA SER A 140 -2.23 10.07 7.58
C SER A 140 -1.09 9.27 8.23
N SER A 141 -0.91 8.02 7.80
CA SER A 141 0.10 7.09 8.34
C SER A 141 1.46 7.35 7.72
N THR A 142 2.51 7.31 8.55
CA THR A 142 3.91 7.30 8.14
C THR A 142 4.55 5.94 8.37
N GLY A 143 5.27 5.45 7.36
CA GLY A 143 6.15 4.30 7.49
C GLY A 143 5.42 2.96 7.69
N GLY A 144 4.13 2.86 7.34
CA GLY A 144 3.34 1.63 7.46
C GLY A 144 3.80 0.52 6.50
N VAL A 145 3.63 -0.74 6.90
CA VAL A 145 3.95 -1.93 6.07
C VAL A 145 2.72 -2.83 6.03
N PHE A 146 2.13 -2.95 4.85
CA PHE A 146 0.91 -3.71 4.59
C PHE A 146 1.24 -4.83 3.61
N ARG A 147 1.38 -6.06 4.11
CA ARG A 147 2.04 -7.14 3.35
C ARG A 147 1.23 -8.43 3.32
N ASN A 148 1.13 -9.08 2.15
CA ASN A 148 0.43 -10.36 1.99
C ASN A 148 -1.02 -10.28 2.51
N LEU A 149 -1.70 -9.18 2.18
CA LEU A 149 -3.09 -8.96 2.56
C LEU A 149 -4.02 -9.43 1.44
N VAL A 150 -5.21 -9.87 1.83
CA VAL A 150 -6.34 -10.05 0.91
C VAL A 150 -7.45 -9.10 1.34
N THR A 151 -7.98 -8.32 0.41
CA THR A 151 -9.13 -7.44 0.63
C THR A 151 -10.23 -7.79 -0.35
N ALA A 152 -11.29 -8.44 0.13
CA ALA A 152 -12.27 -9.09 -0.74
C ALA A 152 -13.73 -8.75 -0.42
N ASP A 153 -14.53 -8.55 -1.47
CA ASP A 153 -15.99 -8.44 -1.37
C ASP A 153 -16.46 -7.35 -0.40
N ASN A 154 -15.72 -6.23 -0.30
CA ASN A 154 -16.06 -5.12 0.59
C ASN A 154 -17.03 -4.14 -0.09
N GLY A 155 -17.84 -3.48 0.73
CA GLY A 155 -18.85 -2.48 0.37
C GLY A 155 -18.30 -1.13 -0.10
N ASN A 156 -16.98 -1.02 -0.27
CA ASN A 156 -16.23 0.10 -0.85
C ASN A 156 -14.80 -0.40 -1.15
N SER A 157 -13.83 0.49 -1.40
CA SER A 157 -12.48 0.09 -1.79
C SER A 157 -11.85 -0.90 -0.80
N GLY A 158 -11.13 -1.91 -1.32
CA GLY A 158 -10.57 -2.98 -0.51
C GLY A 158 -9.50 -2.49 0.47
N PHE A 159 -8.51 -1.76 -0.04
CA PHE A 159 -7.44 -1.14 0.76
C PHE A 159 -7.31 0.35 0.42
N THR A 160 -7.15 1.20 1.43
CA THR A 160 -7.09 2.65 1.25
C THR A 160 -5.94 3.28 2.04
N LEU A 161 -5.12 4.07 1.36
CA LEU A 161 -4.27 5.11 1.96
C LEU A 161 -4.92 6.47 1.70
N ARG A 162 -5.01 7.34 2.71
CA ARG A 162 -5.60 8.68 2.55
C ARG A 162 -5.14 9.67 3.61
N GLY A 163 -5.49 10.95 3.43
CA GLY A 163 -5.18 12.01 4.39
C GLY A 163 -3.83 12.67 4.12
N GLU A 164 -3.64 13.86 4.70
CA GLU A 164 -2.40 14.62 4.62
C GLU A 164 -1.29 13.91 5.41
N GLY A 165 -0.04 14.01 4.95
CA GLY A 165 1.09 13.39 5.66
C GLY A 165 1.14 11.87 5.57
N THR A 166 0.49 11.27 4.58
CA THR A 166 0.56 9.83 4.33
C THR A 166 1.89 9.48 3.67
N ASN A 167 2.93 9.16 4.44
CA ASN A 167 4.29 9.05 3.94
C ASN A 167 4.90 7.65 4.08
N ASP A 168 5.80 7.29 3.16
CA ASP A 168 6.70 6.14 3.30
C ASP A 168 5.99 4.80 3.60
N ASN A 169 4.74 4.64 3.18
CA ASN A 169 4.00 3.39 3.37
C ASN A 169 4.35 2.40 2.26
N LEU A 170 4.49 1.12 2.63
CA LEU A 170 4.68 0.01 1.69
C LEU A 170 3.44 -0.88 1.68
N VAL A 171 2.80 -0.98 0.51
CA VAL A 171 1.78 -2.00 0.21
C VAL A 171 2.43 -3.07 -0.67
N GLN A 172 2.54 -4.29 -0.16
CA GLN A 172 3.27 -5.37 -0.82
C GLN A 172 2.44 -6.65 -0.90
N ASN A 173 2.44 -7.30 -2.07
CA ASN A 173 1.84 -8.62 -2.25
C ASN A 173 0.34 -8.69 -1.88
N LEU A 174 -0.41 -7.62 -2.16
CA LEU A 174 -1.82 -7.51 -1.83
C LEU A 174 -2.71 -8.07 -2.95
N ASP A 175 -3.71 -8.88 -2.61
CA ASP A 175 -4.81 -9.24 -3.53
C ASP A 175 -6.07 -8.46 -3.14
N SER A 176 -6.60 -7.64 -4.05
CA SER A 176 -7.85 -6.93 -3.82
C SER A 176 -8.86 -7.24 -4.92
N HIS A 177 -10.03 -7.75 -4.54
CA HIS A 177 -11.02 -8.16 -5.52
C HIS A 177 -12.47 -8.15 -5.05
N GLY A 178 -13.39 -8.10 -6.02
CA GLY A 178 -14.82 -8.27 -5.77
C GLY A 178 -15.44 -7.13 -4.95
N ASN A 179 -14.69 -6.04 -4.72
CA ASN A 179 -15.18 -4.89 -3.98
C ASN A 179 -16.22 -4.13 -4.82
N PHE A 180 -17.33 -3.74 -4.18
CA PHE A 180 -18.46 -3.07 -4.81
C PHE A 180 -19.18 -2.22 -3.77
N ASP A 181 -19.45 -0.97 -4.10
CA ASP A 181 -20.21 -0.04 -3.28
C ASP A 181 -21.62 0.18 -3.83
N PRO A 182 -22.65 -0.49 -3.26
CA PRO A 182 -24.03 -0.36 -3.74
C PRO A 182 -24.56 1.07 -3.67
N ALA A 183 -24.07 1.87 -2.72
CA ALA A 183 -24.52 3.24 -2.48
C ALA A 183 -24.28 4.18 -3.67
N THR A 184 -23.32 3.87 -4.54
CA THR A 184 -23.06 4.63 -5.77
C THR A 184 -22.93 3.70 -6.97
N HIS A 185 -23.63 2.58 -6.95
CA HIS A 185 -23.68 1.63 -8.06
C HIS A 185 -22.31 1.16 -8.57
N GLY A 186 -21.34 0.99 -7.68
CA GLY A 186 -20.01 0.50 -8.01
C GLY A 186 -19.00 1.56 -8.46
N GLN A 187 -19.34 2.85 -8.37
CA GLN A 187 -18.51 3.96 -8.85
C GLN A 187 -17.33 4.35 -7.93
N ASN A 188 -17.15 3.76 -6.73
CA ASN A 188 -15.98 4.07 -5.88
C ASN A 188 -15.20 2.85 -5.36
N ALA A 189 -15.71 1.64 -5.50
CA ALA A 189 -15.08 0.46 -4.93
C ALA A 189 -13.87 -0.01 -5.77
N ASP A 190 -12.73 0.60 -5.49
CA ASP A 190 -11.42 0.28 -6.06
C ASP A 190 -10.75 -0.94 -5.39
N GLY A 191 -9.81 -1.57 -6.10
CA GLY A 191 -8.92 -2.57 -5.49
C GLY A 191 -8.02 -1.95 -4.42
N ILE A 192 -7.16 -1.01 -4.83
CA ILE A 192 -6.41 -0.12 -3.94
C ILE A 192 -6.81 1.33 -4.26
N ALA A 193 -7.09 2.10 -3.22
CA ALA A 193 -7.25 3.54 -3.28
C ALA A 193 -6.09 4.24 -2.57
N VAL A 194 -5.43 5.18 -3.23
CA VAL A 194 -4.56 6.17 -2.58
C VAL A 194 -5.17 7.53 -2.91
N LYS A 195 -6.17 7.94 -2.15
CA LYS A 195 -7.10 9.03 -2.51
C LYS A 195 -7.17 10.06 -1.40
N PHE A 196 -7.60 11.28 -1.75
CA PHE A 196 -7.96 12.33 -0.80
C PHE A 196 -6.89 12.63 0.26
N GLY A 197 -5.80 13.28 -0.14
CA GLY A 197 -4.75 13.67 0.79
C GLY A 197 -3.45 14.04 0.11
N SER A 198 -2.35 13.94 0.85
CA SER A 198 -1.01 14.17 0.33
C SER A 198 0.03 13.30 1.02
N GLY A 199 1.17 13.13 0.36
CA GLY A 199 2.34 12.51 0.95
C GLY A 199 3.36 12.03 -0.07
N GLN A 200 4.46 11.47 0.43
CA GLN A 200 5.64 11.11 -0.35
C GLN A 200 6.09 9.69 0.00
N GLY A 201 6.91 9.08 -0.86
CA GLY A 201 7.56 7.80 -0.55
C GLY A 201 6.64 6.57 -0.50
N ASN A 202 5.34 6.72 -0.72
CA ASN A 202 4.42 5.59 -0.75
C ASN A 202 4.72 4.66 -1.94
N ARG A 203 4.75 3.36 -1.67
CA ARG A 203 5.08 2.32 -2.66
C ARG A 203 4.07 1.20 -2.65
N ILE A 204 3.66 0.78 -3.85
CA ILE A 204 2.81 -0.38 -4.10
C ILE A 204 3.61 -1.37 -4.95
N THR A 205 3.70 -2.63 -4.53
CA THR A 205 4.40 -3.65 -5.31
C THR A 205 3.82 -5.06 -5.17
N GLY A 206 3.86 -5.85 -6.24
CA GLY A 206 3.44 -7.26 -6.22
C GLY A 206 1.94 -7.48 -6.04
N ALA A 207 1.10 -6.45 -6.25
CA ALA A 207 -0.34 -6.54 -6.02
C ALA A 207 -1.11 -7.16 -7.20
N ARG A 208 -2.27 -7.77 -6.93
CA ARG A 208 -3.26 -8.17 -7.95
C ARG A 208 -4.59 -7.50 -7.61
N LEU A 209 -5.12 -6.71 -8.54
CA LEU A 209 -6.26 -5.82 -8.35
C LEU A 209 -7.31 -6.17 -9.39
N PHE A 210 -8.29 -6.98 -9.02
CA PHE A 210 -9.13 -7.63 -10.02
C PHE A 210 -10.59 -7.73 -9.68
N ASN A 211 -11.43 -7.70 -10.71
CA ASN A 211 -12.87 -7.82 -10.56
C ASN A 211 -13.48 -6.83 -9.55
N ASN A 212 -12.84 -5.67 -9.35
CA ASN A 212 -13.42 -4.58 -8.56
C ASN A 212 -14.44 -3.82 -9.41
N ALA A 213 -15.40 -3.20 -8.75
CA ALA A 213 -16.48 -2.51 -9.42
C ALA A 213 -16.01 -1.24 -10.12
N ASP A 214 -15.16 -0.42 -9.50
CA ASP A 214 -14.64 0.79 -10.13
C ASP A 214 -13.30 0.50 -10.83
N ASP A 215 -12.16 0.78 -10.20
CA ASP A 215 -10.85 0.54 -10.79
C ASP A 215 -10.01 -0.52 -10.05
N GLY A 216 -8.95 -0.99 -10.69
CA GLY A 216 -7.92 -1.77 -10.01
C GLY A 216 -7.18 -0.90 -8.99
N LEU A 217 -6.59 0.20 -9.44
CA LEU A 217 -5.92 1.21 -8.61
C LEU A 217 -6.46 2.61 -8.95
N ASP A 218 -6.75 3.42 -7.93
CA ASP A 218 -7.12 4.82 -8.09
C ASP A 218 -6.30 5.76 -7.18
N LEU A 219 -5.72 6.80 -7.79
CA LEU A 219 -4.93 7.87 -7.15
C LEU A 219 -5.65 9.23 -7.08
N TRP A 220 -6.97 9.25 -7.27
CA TRP A 220 -7.81 10.45 -7.32
C TRP A 220 -7.63 11.38 -6.11
N LYS A 221 -7.37 12.66 -6.39
CA LYS A 221 -7.18 13.71 -5.37
C LYS A 221 -6.11 13.40 -4.32
N PHE A 222 -5.07 12.66 -4.70
CA PHE A 222 -3.88 12.52 -3.87
C PHE A 222 -2.74 13.39 -4.42
N ALA A 223 -2.19 14.25 -3.57
CA ALA A 223 -1.11 15.17 -3.88
C ALA A 223 0.23 14.55 -3.46
N GLY A 224 0.92 13.96 -4.44
CA GLY A 224 2.26 13.44 -4.25
C GLY A 224 2.52 12.18 -5.07
N PRO A 225 3.79 11.93 -5.44
CA PRO A 225 4.18 10.77 -6.20
C PRO A 225 3.93 9.48 -5.40
N VAL A 226 3.54 8.45 -6.14
CA VAL A 226 3.40 7.08 -5.65
C VAL A 226 4.20 6.20 -6.61
N THR A 227 4.99 5.29 -6.06
CA THR A 227 5.76 4.32 -6.86
C THR A 227 4.98 3.02 -6.94
N ILE A 228 4.64 2.59 -8.16
CA ILE A 228 3.83 1.41 -8.43
C ILE A 228 4.63 0.46 -9.31
N GLU A 229 4.91 -0.71 -8.79
CA GLU A 229 5.77 -1.68 -9.46
C GLU A 229 5.18 -3.08 -9.43
N HIS A 230 5.48 -3.90 -10.45
CA HIS A 230 5.15 -5.35 -10.43
C HIS A 230 3.70 -5.63 -10.01
N THR A 231 2.74 -4.80 -10.43
CA THR A 231 1.35 -4.87 -10.02
C THR A 231 0.48 -5.20 -11.22
N TRP A 232 -0.52 -6.05 -11.00
CA TRP A 232 -1.45 -6.52 -12.02
C TRP A 232 -2.86 -6.02 -11.75
N ALA A 233 -3.51 -5.41 -12.75
CA ALA A 233 -4.88 -4.93 -12.63
C ALA A 233 -5.77 -5.47 -13.76
N TYR A 234 -6.81 -6.25 -13.44
CA TYR A 234 -7.57 -6.93 -14.48
C TYR A 234 -9.04 -7.19 -14.19
N GLY A 235 -9.86 -7.19 -15.24
CA GLY A 235 -11.29 -7.48 -15.11
C GLY A 235 -12.10 -6.42 -14.35
N ASN A 236 -11.55 -5.23 -14.09
CA ASN A 236 -12.24 -4.19 -13.32
C ASN A 236 -13.33 -3.49 -14.14
N GLY A 237 -14.39 -3.04 -13.48
CA GLY A 237 -15.54 -2.37 -14.11
C GLY A 237 -16.57 -3.26 -14.80
N LYS A 238 -16.48 -4.59 -14.66
CA LYS A 238 -17.58 -5.47 -15.13
C LYS A 238 -18.63 -5.60 -14.03
N ASN A 239 -19.89 -5.39 -14.40
CA ASN A 239 -21.03 -5.62 -13.53
C ASN A 239 -21.17 -7.11 -13.18
N ARG A 240 -20.66 -7.50 -12.00
CA ARG A 240 -20.76 -8.86 -11.45
C ARG A 240 -21.82 -8.98 -10.37
N TRP A 241 -22.45 -7.87 -10.00
CA TRP A 241 -23.41 -7.77 -8.91
C TRP A 241 -24.85 -7.71 -9.40
N ASN A 242 -25.05 -7.78 -10.72
CA ASN A 242 -26.36 -7.68 -11.36
C ASN A 242 -27.10 -6.38 -10.98
N ASP A 243 -26.35 -5.28 -10.79
CA ASP A 243 -26.92 -3.97 -10.52
C ASP A 243 -27.36 -3.33 -11.85
N PRO A 244 -28.66 -3.09 -12.10
CA PRO A 244 -29.12 -2.51 -13.36
C PRO A 244 -28.66 -1.06 -13.57
N ALA A 245 -28.25 -0.36 -12.50
CA ALA A 245 -27.75 1.00 -12.53
C ALA A 245 -26.21 1.06 -12.39
N PHE A 246 -25.50 -0.04 -12.68
CA PHE A 246 -24.05 -0.13 -12.52
C PHE A 246 -23.29 1.01 -13.24
N GLU A 247 -22.43 1.70 -12.49
CA GLU A 247 -21.70 2.92 -12.91
C GLU A 247 -20.18 2.83 -12.69
N GLY A 248 -19.65 1.64 -12.41
CA GLY A 248 -18.20 1.44 -12.27
C GLY A 248 -17.43 1.79 -13.54
N ASN A 249 -16.32 2.54 -13.41
CA ASN A 249 -15.55 3.04 -14.54
C ASN A 249 -14.76 1.93 -15.24
N GLY A 250 -13.97 1.15 -14.49
CA GLY A 250 -13.24 0.02 -15.03
C GLY A 250 -11.86 0.29 -15.60
N ASN A 251 -11.05 1.15 -14.98
CA ASN A 251 -9.65 1.28 -15.33
C ASN A 251 -8.79 0.21 -14.63
N GLY A 252 -7.70 -0.20 -15.27
CA GLY A 252 -6.65 -0.93 -14.58
C GLY A 252 -5.95 -0.04 -13.56
N PHE A 253 -5.37 1.07 -14.04
CA PHE A 253 -4.64 2.06 -13.25
C PHE A 253 -5.12 3.48 -13.56
N LYS A 254 -5.86 4.09 -12.62
CA LYS A 254 -6.31 5.50 -12.65
C LYS A 254 -5.31 6.36 -11.87
N LEU A 255 -4.43 7.07 -12.59
CA LEU A 255 -3.20 7.66 -12.03
C LEU A 255 -3.32 9.15 -11.65
N GLY A 256 -4.48 9.55 -11.14
CA GLY A 256 -4.67 10.86 -10.52
C GLY A 256 -6.03 11.47 -10.79
N GLY A 257 -6.08 12.79 -10.94
CA GLY A 257 -7.31 13.56 -11.19
C GLY A 257 -7.78 14.39 -10.01
N GLY A 258 -8.85 15.15 -10.22
CA GLY A 258 -9.44 16.01 -9.18
C GLY A 258 -8.61 17.24 -8.84
N GLY A 259 -7.79 17.72 -9.78
CA GLY A 259 -7.00 18.96 -9.67
C GLY A 259 -5.63 18.81 -9.04
N THR A 260 -5.22 17.60 -8.64
CA THR A 260 -3.87 17.35 -8.11
C THR A 260 -2.85 17.13 -9.22
N VAL A 261 -1.60 17.47 -8.92
CA VAL A 261 -0.45 17.29 -9.81
C VAL A 261 0.54 16.38 -9.12
N ALA A 262 0.82 15.22 -9.71
CA ALA A 262 1.74 14.25 -9.12
C ALA A 262 2.53 13.52 -10.20
N ALA A 263 3.85 13.42 -10.01
CA ALA A 263 4.75 12.72 -10.92
C ALA A 263 4.96 11.28 -10.44
N HIS A 264 3.95 10.42 -10.64
CA HIS A 264 4.03 9.01 -10.22
C HIS A 264 5.11 8.25 -11.00
N VAL A 265 5.56 7.13 -10.43
CA VAL A 265 6.48 6.20 -11.10
C VAL A 265 5.77 4.87 -11.24
N VAL A 266 5.52 4.44 -12.48
CA VAL A 266 4.69 3.27 -12.80
C VAL A 266 5.51 2.34 -13.68
N ASN A 267 6.11 1.32 -13.06
CA ASN A 267 7.08 0.45 -13.72
C ASN A 267 6.68 -1.01 -13.68
N ASN A 268 6.85 -1.70 -14.81
CA ASN A 268 6.77 -3.17 -14.83
C ASN A 268 5.39 -3.75 -14.44
N ASN A 269 4.32 -2.99 -14.64
CA ASN A 269 2.95 -3.38 -14.30
C ASN A 269 2.22 -3.97 -15.50
N ALA A 270 1.12 -4.68 -15.26
CA ALA A 270 0.27 -5.22 -16.33
C ALA A 270 -1.22 -4.95 -16.09
N ALA A 271 -1.92 -4.53 -17.15
CA ALA A 271 -3.36 -4.30 -17.13
C ALA A 271 -4.06 -5.07 -18.25
N TRP A 272 -5.08 -5.86 -17.93
CA TRP A 272 -5.84 -6.58 -18.96
C TRP A 272 -7.31 -6.77 -18.66
N ASP A 273 -8.12 -6.90 -19.71
CA ASP A 273 -9.55 -7.23 -19.61
C ASP A 273 -10.37 -6.25 -18.72
N ASN A 274 -9.87 -5.02 -18.55
CA ASN A 274 -10.61 -3.95 -17.87
C ASN A 274 -11.63 -3.32 -18.84
N THR A 275 -12.75 -2.83 -18.32
CA THR A 275 -13.85 -2.29 -19.16
C THR A 275 -13.62 -0.87 -19.67
N LEU A 276 -12.56 -0.21 -19.22
CA LEU A 276 -12.09 1.06 -19.76
C LEU A 276 -10.61 0.93 -20.15
N HIS A 277 -9.75 1.81 -19.64
CA HIS A 277 -8.34 1.85 -20.02
C HIS A 277 -7.48 0.89 -19.21
N GLY A 278 -6.37 0.43 -19.80
CA GLY A 278 -5.33 -0.25 -19.04
C GLY A 278 -4.68 0.71 -18.03
N PHE A 279 -4.14 1.81 -18.54
CA PHE A 279 -3.53 2.89 -17.77
C PHE A 279 -4.10 4.23 -18.23
N THR A 280 -4.50 5.09 -17.30
CA THR A 280 -4.96 6.45 -17.63
C THR A 280 -4.34 7.48 -16.69
N GLU A 281 -3.95 8.63 -17.24
CA GLU A 281 -3.52 9.78 -16.43
C GLU A 281 -4.66 10.40 -15.62
N ASN A 282 -5.91 10.16 -16.04
CA ASN A 282 -7.12 10.72 -15.43
C ASN A 282 -7.01 12.23 -15.12
N SER A 283 -6.56 13.00 -16.11
CA SER A 283 -6.34 14.45 -16.01
C SER A 283 -5.25 14.89 -15.01
N ASN A 284 -4.38 14.00 -14.54
CA ASN A 284 -3.17 14.38 -13.81
C ASN A 284 -2.18 15.08 -14.77
N PRO A 285 -1.88 16.39 -14.60
CA PRO A 285 -0.95 17.09 -15.48
C PRO A 285 0.52 16.86 -15.11
N GLY A 286 0.79 16.06 -14.07
CA GLY A 286 2.12 15.72 -13.58
C GLY A 286 2.95 14.94 -14.60
N ALA A 287 4.26 14.98 -14.42
CA ALA A 287 5.21 14.29 -15.29
C ALA A 287 5.38 12.81 -14.89
N THR A 288 4.28 12.05 -14.90
CA THR A 288 4.27 10.62 -14.55
C THR A 288 5.20 9.84 -15.47
N VAL A 289 6.03 8.97 -14.90
CA VAL A 289 6.93 8.09 -15.66
C VAL A 289 6.31 6.71 -15.76
N LEU A 290 6.12 6.23 -16.98
CA LEU A 290 5.64 4.89 -17.27
C LEU A 290 6.70 4.11 -18.03
N GLN A 291 7.25 3.08 -17.41
CA GLN A 291 8.28 2.26 -18.04
C GLN A 291 7.96 0.77 -17.97
N ARG A 292 8.09 0.08 -19.11
CA ARG A 292 7.96 -1.39 -19.18
C ARG A 292 6.62 -1.91 -18.65
N ASN A 293 5.53 -1.21 -18.89
CA ASN A 293 4.19 -1.72 -18.56
C ASN A 293 3.58 -2.46 -19.75
N THR A 294 2.69 -3.42 -19.48
CA THR A 294 1.92 -4.13 -20.51
C THR A 294 0.43 -3.85 -20.38
N ALA A 295 -0.23 -3.41 -21.45
CA ALA A 295 -1.69 -3.29 -21.54
C ALA A 295 -2.22 -4.24 -22.62
N TYR A 296 -3.05 -5.20 -22.23
CA TYR A 296 -3.56 -6.25 -23.11
C TYR A 296 -5.08 -6.39 -23.04
N ALA A 297 -5.78 -6.39 -24.18
CA ALA A 297 -7.21 -6.72 -24.21
C ALA A 297 -8.10 -5.89 -23.25
N ASN A 298 -7.74 -4.63 -22.97
CA ASN A 298 -8.66 -3.70 -22.31
C ASN A 298 -9.70 -3.20 -23.33
N LYS A 299 -10.92 -2.89 -22.88
CA LYS A 299 -12.01 -2.52 -23.78
C LYS A 299 -11.76 -1.19 -24.51
N GLU A 300 -11.09 -0.24 -23.86
CA GLU A 300 -10.72 1.05 -24.45
C GLU A 300 -9.20 1.11 -24.73
N ALA A 301 -8.58 2.29 -24.64
CA ALA A 301 -7.15 2.44 -24.86
C ALA A 301 -6.28 1.63 -23.88
N GLY A 302 -5.18 1.05 -24.38
CA GLY A 302 -4.17 0.46 -23.48
C GLY A 302 -3.53 1.49 -22.57
N PHE A 303 -3.15 2.64 -23.13
CA PHE A 303 -2.60 3.80 -22.41
C PHE A 303 -3.33 5.08 -22.83
N TYR A 304 -3.96 5.79 -21.89
CA TYR A 304 -4.67 7.04 -22.13
C TYR A 304 -3.97 8.21 -21.42
N PHE A 305 -3.13 8.93 -22.16
CA PHE A 305 -2.29 10.04 -21.69
C PHE A 305 -2.42 11.24 -22.64
N ALA A 306 -3.63 11.80 -22.71
CA ALA A 306 -4.02 12.75 -23.76
C ALA A 306 -3.63 14.21 -23.48
N THR A 307 -3.41 14.58 -22.22
CA THR A 307 -3.29 15.97 -21.76
C THR A 307 -2.09 16.20 -20.84
N GLY A 308 -1.60 15.17 -20.15
CA GLY A 308 -0.51 15.27 -19.19
C GLY A 308 0.88 15.31 -19.82
N LYS A 309 1.89 15.48 -18.96
CA LYS A 309 3.31 15.58 -19.32
C LYS A 309 4.06 14.25 -19.14
N ALA A 310 3.34 13.14 -19.32
CA ALA A 310 3.86 11.82 -19.02
C ALA A 310 5.08 11.47 -19.89
N ARG A 311 5.98 10.66 -19.32
CA ARG A 311 7.13 10.08 -20.02
C ARG A 311 6.91 8.57 -20.14
N LEU A 312 6.58 8.12 -21.34
CA LEU A 312 6.25 6.73 -21.64
C LEU A 312 7.41 6.08 -22.38
N SER A 313 7.98 5.02 -21.82
CA SER A 313 9.05 4.28 -22.49
C SER A 313 8.94 2.77 -22.36
N LYS A 314 9.26 2.06 -23.44
CA LYS A 314 9.31 0.59 -23.46
C LYS A 314 8.03 -0.09 -22.97
N ASN A 315 6.88 0.57 -23.10
CA ASN A 315 5.58 -0.01 -22.78
C ASN A 315 5.06 -0.84 -23.97
N LEU A 316 4.28 -1.86 -23.66
CA LEU A 316 3.69 -2.77 -24.63
C LEU A 316 2.17 -2.66 -24.56
N ALA A 317 1.53 -2.26 -25.65
CA ALA A 317 0.09 -2.31 -25.82
C ALA A 317 -0.27 -3.25 -26.98
N ALA A 318 -1.16 -4.21 -26.73
CA ALA A 318 -1.62 -5.17 -27.75
C ALA A 318 -3.08 -5.59 -27.53
N GLY A 319 -3.87 -5.69 -28.60
CA GLY A 319 -5.24 -6.21 -28.54
C GLY A 319 -6.25 -5.38 -27.73
N ASN A 320 -5.94 -4.12 -27.40
CA ASN A 320 -6.89 -3.21 -26.74
C ASN A 320 -7.94 -2.71 -27.74
N GLY A 321 -9.16 -2.42 -27.29
CA GLY A 321 -10.32 -2.18 -28.15
C GLY A 321 -10.25 -0.88 -28.96
N ASP A 322 -10.25 0.29 -28.32
CA ASP A 322 -10.21 1.60 -29.01
C ASP A 322 -8.87 1.82 -29.71
N ARG A 323 -7.76 1.77 -28.97
CA ARG A 323 -6.40 1.97 -29.53
C ARG A 323 -5.28 1.46 -28.61
N PRO A 324 -4.06 1.23 -29.12
CA PRO A 324 -2.91 0.90 -28.27
C PRO A 324 -2.62 2.00 -27.24
N ALA A 325 -2.57 3.26 -27.68
CA ALA A 325 -2.38 4.42 -26.82
C ALA A 325 -3.02 5.69 -27.41
N LYS A 326 -3.45 6.60 -26.53
CA LYS A 326 -3.73 8.01 -26.83
C LYS A 326 -2.67 8.85 -26.13
N VAL A 327 -1.80 9.51 -26.88
CA VAL A 327 -0.69 10.30 -26.33
C VAL A 327 -0.82 11.74 -26.81
N GLY A 328 -0.88 12.68 -25.87
CA GLY A 328 -0.96 14.12 -26.12
C GLY A 328 0.39 14.72 -26.52
N SER A 329 0.37 15.93 -27.08
CA SER A 329 1.57 16.64 -27.56
C SER A 329 2.56 17.05 -26.45
N ALA A 330 2.10 17.14 -25.19
CA ALA A 330 2.93 17.46 -24.04
C ALA A 330 3.64 16.24 -23.44
N ALA A 331 3.23 15.02 -23.82
CA ALA A 331 3.84 13.79 -23.35
C ALA A 331 5.05 13.41 -24.23
N VAL A 332 5.99 12.68 -23.66
CA VAL A 332 7.14 12.12 -24.36
C VAL A 332 6.96 10.62 -24.48
N SER A 333 6.95 10.10 -25.70
CA SER A 333 6.80 8.68 -26.02
C SER A 333 8.04 8.18 -26.75
N ALA A 334 8.69 7.15 -26.23
CA ALA A 334 9.85 6.54 -26.88
C ALA A 334 9.98 5.03 -26.64
N GLY A 335 10.12 4.26 -27.72
CA GLY A 335 10.38 2.81 -27.63
C GLY A 335 9.17 1.99 -27.18
N ASN A 336 7.95 2.53 -27.25
CA ASN A 336 6.71 1.82 -26.97
C ASN A 336 6.17 1.14 -28.25
N THR A 337 5.34 0.11 -28.13
CA THR A 337 4.85 -0.63 -29.31
C THR A 337 3.95 0.16 -30.27
N TRP A 338 3.48 1.34 -29.86
CA TRP A 338 2.75 2.27 -30.72
C TRP A 338 3.64 3.32 -31.40
N ASP A 339 4.91 3.40 -31.01
CA ASP A 339 5.86 4.33 -31.62
C ASP A 339 6.34 3.80 -32.97
N ARG A 340 6.55 4.71 -33.93
CA ARG A 340 6.99 4.36 -35.28
C ARG A 340 8.29 3.56 -35.24
N GLY A 341 8.31 2.41 -35.93
CA GLY A 341 9.49 1.55 -36.04
C GLY A 341 9.72 0.61 -34.86
N VAL A 342 8.83 0.60 -33.85
CA VAL A 342 8.90 -0.34 -32.73
C VAL A 342 7.91 -1.48 -32.99
N ALA A 343 8.43 -2.68 -33.25
CA ALA A 343 7.58 -3.85 -33.43
C ALA A 343 6.96 -4.31 -32.10
N THR A 344 5.73 -4.82 -32.15
CA THR A 344 5.14 -5.55 -31.02
C THR A 344 5.76 -6.95 -30.98
N PRO A 345 6.52 -7.32 -29.93
CA PRO A 345 7.06 -8.67 -29.83
C PRO A 345 5.92 -9.68 -29.60
N PRO A 346 6.07 -10.93 -30.06
CA PRO A 346 5.10 -11.97 -29.74
C PRO A 346 5.10 -12.25 -28.24
N PHE A 347 3.90 -12.43 -27.67
CA PHE A 347 3.77 -12.97 -26.32
C PHE A 347 4.13 -14.45 -26.31
N ARG A 348 4.76 -14.91 -25.23
CA ARG A 348 4.96 -16.36 -25.00
C ARG A 348 3.63 -17.08 -24.77
N SER A 349 2.66 -16.39 -24.17
CA SER A 349 1.30 -16.88 -23.95
C SER A 349 0.33 -15.70 -23.79
N THR A 350 -0.88 -15.84 -24.32
CA THR A 350 -2.04 -14.97 -24.04
C THR A 350 -3.08 -15.68 -23.17
N ASP A 351 -2.78 -16.88 -22.68
CA ASP A 351 -3.59 -17.62 -21.72
C ASP A 351 -3.24 -17.17 -20.28
N ALA A 352 -4.22 -16.56 -19.60
CA ALA A 352 -4.05 -15.98 -18.28
C ALA A 352 -4.10 -16.98 -17.12
N ARG A 353 -4.37 -18.28 -17.37
CA ARG A 353 -4.59 -19.28 -16.29
C ARG A 353 -3.49 -19.30 -15.23
N THR A 354 -2.23 -19.19 -15.63
CA THR A 354 -1.08 -19.19 -14.70
C THR A 354 -0.96 -17.91 -13.89
N ALA A 355 -1.42 -16.76 -14.40
CA ALA A 355 -1.45 -15.49 -13.66
C ALA A 355 -2.51 -15.49 -12.55
N TYR A 356 -3.58 -16.27 -12.73
CA TYR A 356 -4.64 -16.45 -11.73
C TYR A 356 -4.32 -17.52 -10.68
N GLY A 357 -3.17 -18.19 -10.81
CA GLY A 357 -2.72 -19.19 -9.85
C GLY A 357 -2.49 -18.63 -8.43
N PRO A 358 -2.28 -19.51 -7.45
CA PRO A 358 -1.94 -19.09 -6.09
C PRO A 358 -0.62 -18.33 -6.08
N ARG A 359 -0.48 -17.37 -5.16
CA ARG A 359 0.79 -16.72 -4.86
C ARG A 359 1.83 -17.76 -4.43
N ARG A 360 3.11 -17.41 -4.62
CA ARG A 360 4.23 -18.20 -4.11
C ARG A 360 4.24 -18.17 -2.57
N ALA A 361 4.96 -19.10 -1.95
CA ALA A 361 5.02 -19.23 -0.49
C ALA A 361 5.56 -17.97 0.23
N ASP A 362 6.40 -17.18 -0.45
CA ASP A 362 6.91 -15.89 0.03
C ASP A 362 5.93 -14.71 -0.20
N GLY A 363 4.76 -14.98 -0.76
CA GLY A 363 3.73 -14.01 -1.11
C GLY A 363 3.90 -13.36 -2.48
N SER A 364 5.02 -13.57 -3.17
CA SER A 364 5.24 -13.01 -4.51
C SER A 364 4.25 -13.55 -5.55
N LEU A 365 4.13 -12.83 -6.67
CA LEU A 365 3.25 -13.18 -7.78
C LEU A 365 3.51 -14.60 -8.31
N PRO A 366 2.49 -15.28 -8.84
CA PRO A 366 2.69 -16.59 -9.46
C PRO A 366 3.62 -16.49 -10.66
N VAL A 367 4.43 -17.53 -10.86
CA VAL A 367 5.26 -17.65 -12.08
C VAL A 367 4.33 -17.86 -13.27
N THR A 368 4.50 -17.05 -14.30
CA THR A 368 3.61 -17.08 -15.46
C THR A 368 4.38 -16.77 -16.75
N THR A 369 3.97 -17.40 -17.86
CA THR A 369 4.42 -16.99 -19.21
C THR A 369 3.44 -16.03 -19.86
N PHE A 370 2.25 -15.86 -19.28
CA PHE A 370 1.23 -14.92 -19.73
C PHE A 370 1.82 -13.52 -19.89
N LEU A 371 1.63 -12.91 -21.06
CA LEU A 371 2.10 -11.57 -21.44
C LEU A 371 3.61 -11.32 -21.35
N THR A 372 4.41 -12.33 -21.01
CA THR A 372 5.87 -12.23 -21.08
C THR A 372 6.33 -12.19 -22.54
N THR A 373 7.45 -11.52 -22.77
CA THR A 373 8.09 -11.41 -24.09
C THR A 373 9.56 -11.85 -24.01
N GLY A 374 10.22 -12.00 -25.14
CA GLY A 374 11.69 -12.18 -25.22
C GLY A 374 12.46 -10.86 -25.33
N ALA A 375 11.80 -9.72 -25.25
CA ALA A 375 12.36 -8.40 -25.57
C ALA A 375 12.37 -7.48 -24.33
N PRO A 376 13.22 -6.44 -24.28
CA PRO A 376 13.28 -5.50 -23.17
C PRO A 376 12.13 -4.44 -23.24
N ILE A 377 10.90 -4.88 -23.51
CA ILE A 377 9.68 -4.07 -23.67
C ILE A 377 8.50 -4.79 -22.98
N GLY A 378 7.60 -4.02 -22.38
CA GLY A 378 6.51 -4.55 -21.56
C GLY A 378 6.96 -5.08 -20.19
N SER A 379 5.97 -5.48 -19.40
CA SER A 379 6.15 -6.05 -18.07
C SER A 379 6.85 -7.40 -18.15
N THR A 380 7.70 -7.66 -17.17
CA THR A 380 8.34 -8.97 -16.97
C THR A 380 7.41 -9.99 -16.31
N MET A 381 6.23 -9.56 -15.82
CA MET A 381 5.22 -10.42 -15.20
C MET A 381 5.78 -11.28 -14.04
N ASN A 382 6.60 -10.67 -13.19
CA ASN A 382 7.18 -11.31 -12.00
C ASN A 382 7.15 -10.40 -10.77
#